data_AF-A0A1C6DI51-F1
#
_entry.id   AF-A0A1C6DI51-F1
#
_cell.length_a   1.000
_cell.length_b   1.000
_cell.length_c   1.000
_cell.angle_alpha   90.00
_cell.angle_beta   90.00
_cell.angle_gamma   90.00
#
_symmetry.space_group_name_H-M   'P 1'
#
loop_
_entity.id
_entity.type
_entity.pdbx_description
1 polymer ?
#
loop_
_entity_poly.entity_id
_entity_poly.type
_entity_poly.pdbx_seq_one_letter_code
_entity_poly.pdbx_strand_id
1 'polypeptide(L)'
;MIKDFDINSFKFSKYLFFTGKGGVGKTSIACATAIYLADNGRKVILVSTDPASNLQDVFNIELDNKGVNINEVPNLTVANFDPLKAASEYRESVISPYKGKLPETIIKNMEEQLSGSCTVEIAAFNEFTNFITDKSVNDEYDNIIFDTAPTGHTIRMLQLPSAWSNFIKDNTHGASCLGQLAGLEDKKEVYKRAVETLADKEKTTLILVARPEKSPLAEAERASKELGDLNIKNQLLIVNGVLRANDDKLSEDIVNKQREALNNIQEGLSKLNIFSLPLRPYNITGIQNLRAFFNRDIVEIREENVDVKELRKLSNIIDDLYKEDKKVILTMGKGGVGKTTIAATIALGLSKKGKKVHLTTTDPAAHLRFVLDESCGITLSHIDEKNELIKYQEEVLRKARETMSEEDIAYIEEDLKSPCTQEIAVFRAFAEIVKSSEDEIIVIDTAPTGHTLLLLDSTQSYNKEIERSNGDIPDSVRELLPKLRDKNKTEVIIVTLAETTPVYEAMRLKEDLERAKINSKWWVINSSLYATNTSNIVLKAKASHEIEWINKVSKISNGNFAIVEWKSEELNGNKLINLL
;
A
#
# COMPACT_ATOMS: atom_id res chain seq x y z
N MET A 1 -15.30 19.16 -16.41
CA MET A 1 -14.14 19.95 -16.87
C MET A 1 -13.17 20.04 -15.70
N ILE A 2 -11.93 19.60 -15.88
CA ILE A 2 -10.87 19.62 -14.85
C ILE A 2 -10.38 21.07 -14.70
N LYS A 3 -10.29 21.57 -13.47
CA LYS A 3 -9.82 22.93 -13.15
C LYS A 3 -8.45 22.86 -12.51
N ASP A 4 -7.62 23.90 -12.65
CA ASP A 4 -6.42 23.98 -11.81
C ASP A 4 -6.81 24.17 -10.34
N PHE A 5 -6.14 23.43 -9.46
CA PHE A 5 -6.34 23.59 -8.02
C PHE A 5 -5.71 24.90 -7.56
N ASP A 6 -6.53 25.81 -7.04
CA ASP A 6 -6.08 27.01 -6.34
C ASP A 6 -6.45 26.89 -4.86
N ILE A 7 -5.43 26.82 -4.02
CA ILE A 7 -5.61 26.64 -2.59
C ILE A 7 -6.26 27.86 -1.92
N ASN A 8 -6.11 29.06 -2.49
CA ASN A 8 -6.59 30.30 -1.88
C ASN A 8 -8.11 30.49 -2.02
N SER A 9 -8.70 29.92 -3.06
CA SER A 9 -10.15 29.94 -3.26
C SER A 9 -10.87 28.75 -2.63
N PHE A 10 -10.13 27.79 -2.06
CA PHE A 10 -10.70 26.58 -1.50
C PHE A 10 -11.23 26.79 -0.07
N LYS A 11 -12.49 26.44 0.16
CA LYS A 11 -13.09 26.47 1.50
C LYS A 11 -12.88 25.13 2.19
N PHE A 12 -12.01 25.14 3.20
CA PHE A 12 -11.73 23.96 4.02
C PHE A 12 -12.81 23.74 5.08
N SER A 13 -13.25 22.49 5.22
CA SER A 13 -14.02 22.03 6.36
C SER A 13 -13.09 21.76 7.56
N LYS A 14 -13.68 21.43 8.71
CA LYS A 14 -12.89 21.16 9.92
C LYS A 14 -12.03 19.90 9.76
N TYR A 15 -12.61 18.84 9.24
CA TYR A 15 -11.95 17.56 9.03
C TYR A 15 -11.65 17.34 7.56
N LEU A 16 -10.37 17.15 7.23
CA LEU A 16 -9.91 16.87 5.88
C LEU A 16 -9.31 15.47 5.82
N PHE A 17 -9.79 14.64 4.91
CA PHE A 17 -9.28 13.28 4.73
C PHE A 17 -8.72 13.12 3.32
N PHE A 18 -7.49 12.65 3.21
CA PHE A 18 -6.86 12.33 1.94
C PHE A 18 -6.91 10.83 1.71
N THR A 19 -7.35 10.39 0.53
CA THR A 19 -7.44 8.97 0.18
C THR A 19 -7.05 8.73 -1.28
N GLY A 20 -6.69 7.49 -1.61
CA GLY A 20 -6.16 7.11 -2.93
C GLY A 20 -5.00 6.14 -2.85
N LYS A 21 -4.62 5.59 -4.01
CA LYS A 21 -3.56 4.58 -4.15
C LYS A 21 -2.22 5.05 -3.55
N GLY A 22 -1.36 4.11 -3.15
CA GLY A 22 0.01 4.44 -2.72
C GLY A 22 0.79 5.22 -3.79
N GLY A 23 1.56 6.26 -3.39
CA GLY A 23 2.44 7.01 -4.30
C GLY A 23 1.79 8.14 -5.11
N VAL A 24 0.47 8.31 -5.03
CA VAL A 24 -0.25 9.39 -5.75
C VAL A 24 -0.01 10.79 -5.19
N GLY A 25 0.59 10.90 -4.00
CA GLY A 25 0.94 12.16 -3.34
C GLY A 25 -0.01 12.64 -2.23
N LYS A 26 -0.80 11.74 -1.62
CA LYS A 26 -1.71 12.05 -0.50
C LYS A 26 -1.02 12.84 0.62
N THR A 27 0.02 12.26 1.20
CA THR A 27 0.78 12.85 2.31
C THR A 27 1.40 14.17 1.93
N SER A 28 1.93 14.31 0.71
CA SER A 28 2.49 15.56 0.22
C SER A 28 1.45 16.68 0.14
N ILE A 29 0.26 16.39 -0.41
CA ILE A 29 -0.83 17.38 -0.49
C ILE A 29 -1.34 17.70 0.92
N ALA A 30 -1.52 16.69 1.79
CA ALA A 30 -1.95 16.87 3.17
C ALA A 30 -0.98 17.76 3.96
N CYS A 31 0.34 17.51 3.87
CA CYS A 31 1.37 18.32 4.51
C CYS A 31 1.38 19.75 3.98
N ALA A 32 1.32 19.93 2.66
CA ALA A 32 1.29 21.26 2.07
C ALA A 32 0.02 22.03 2.47
N THR A 33 -1.13 21.36 2.54
CA THR A 33 -2.39 21.96 3.00
C THR A 33 -2.30 22.35 4.47
N ALA A 34 -1.71 21.49 5.31
CA ALA A 34 -1.52 21.77 6.73
C ALA A 34 -0.65 23.02 6.96
N ILE A 35 0.49 23.10 6.25
CA ILE A 35 1.39 24.25 6.32
C ILE A 35 0.71 25.51 5.79
N TYR A 36 0.00 25.43 4.67
CA TYR A 36 -0.75 26.57 4.14
C TYR A 36 -1.75 27.12 5.16
N LEU A 37 -2.55 26.26 5.78
CA LEU A 37 -3.53 26.68 6.77
C LEU A 37 -2.86 27.29 8.01
N ALA A 38 -1.80 26.67 8.51
CA ALA A 38 -1.04 27.16 9.66
C ALA A 38 -0.36 28.51 9.40
N ASP A 39 0.26 28.68 8.23
CA ASP A 39 0.86 29.96 7.78
C ASP A 39 -0.21 31.06 7.62
N ASN A 40 -1.48 30.69 7.40
CA ASN A 40 -2.63 31.61 7.39
C ASN A 40 -3.30 31.78 8.77
N GLY A 41 -2.61 31.39 9.84
CA GLY A 41 -3.01 31.64 11.23
C GLY A 41 -4.01 30.65 11.81
N ARG A 42 -4.33 29.55 11.11
CA ARG A 42 -5.16 28.47 11.65
C ARG A 42 -4.34 27.61 12.60
N LYS A 43 -4.98 27.12 13.66
CA LYS A 43 -4.42 26.02 14.46
C LYS A 43 -4.72 24.70 13.77
N VAL A 44 -3.67 23.99 13.35
CA VAL A 44 -3.78 22.79 12.53
C VAL A 44 -3.11 21.62 13.22
N ILE A 45 -3.78 20.48 13.22
CA ILE A 45 -3.15 19.20 13.52
C ILE A 45 -3.21 18.30 12.29
N LEU A 46 -2.04 17.80 11.89
CA LEU A 46 -1.88 16.80 10.84
C LEU A 46 -1.62 15.45 11.49
N VAL A 47 -2.39 14.45 11.08
CA VAL A 47 -2.42 13.14 11.69
C VAL A 47 -2.19 12.09 10.60
N SER A 48 -1.28 11.16 10.83
CA SER A 48 -1.15 9.97 9.98
C SER A 48 -1.37 8.70 10.77
N THR A 49 -2.36 7.93 10.32
CA THR A 49 -2.71 6.58 10.81
C THR A 49 -2.20 5.47 9.88
N ASP A 50 -1.44 5.81 8.83
CA ASP A 50 -0.91 4.85 7.87
C ASP A 50 0.27 4.09 8.50
N PRO A 51 0.23 2.74 8.59
CA PRO A 51 1.37 1.94 9.03
C PRO A 51 2.65 2.16 8.22
N ALA A 52 2.49 2.54 6.96
CA ALA A 52 3.59 2.85 6.07
C ALA A 52 3.90 4.36 6.05
N SER A 53 3.41 5.15 7.01
CA SER A 53 3.57 6.60 7.00
C SER A 53 5.03 7.03 6.82
N ASN A 54 5.18 8.09 6.05
CA ASN A 54 6.44 8.76 5.77
C ASN A 54 6.39 10.24 6.19
N LEU A 55 5.45 10.63 7.08
CA LEU A 55 5.36 12.01 7.57
C LEU A 55 6.68 12.48 8.20
N GLN A 56 7.32 11.61 8.98
CA GLN A 56 8.62 11.88 9.60
C GLN A 56 9.70 12.21 8.55
N ASP A 57 9.67 11.52 7.40
CA ASP A 57 10.62 11.73 6.31
C ASP A 57 10.31 13.03 5.54
N VAL A 58 9.03 13.40 5.45
CA VAL A 58 8.58 14.64 4.79
C VAL A 58 8.97 15.88 5.61
N PHE A 59 8.79 15.83 6.93
CA PHE A 59 9.17 16.92 7.84
C PHE A 59 10.64 16.87 8.28
N ASN A 60 11.33 15.75 8.07
CA ASN A 60 12.70 15.49 8.53
C ASN A 60 12.86 15.65 10.06
N ILE A 61 11.85 15.20 10.82
CA ILE A 61 11.75 15.30 12.28
C ILE A 61 11.19 13.98 12.82
N GLU A 62 11.67 13.55 13.99
CA GLU A 62 11.05 12.42 14.71
C GLU A 62 9.67 12.82 15.24
N LEU A 63 8.66 12.01 14.91
CA LEU A 63 7.27 12.25 15.30
C LEU A 63 6.82 11.20 16.31
N ASP A 64 5.82 11.53 17.11
CA ASP A 64 5.19 10.60 18.05
C ASP A 64 3.65 10.63 17.95
N ASN A 65 3.02 9.71 18.68
CA ASN A 65 1.56 9.56 18.73
C ASN A 65 0.84 10.71 19.46
N LYS A 66 1.57 11.60 20.15
CA LYS A 66 0.98 12.67 20.99
C LYS A 66 0.94 14.02 20.28
N GLY A 67 1.64 14.15 19.16
CA GLY A 67 1.69 15.37 18.38
C GLY A 67 2.93 16.20 18.73
N VAL A 68 3.74 16.46 17.71
CA VAL A 68 4.95 17.27 17.80
C VAL A 68 4.71 18.61 17.11
N ASN A 69 5.02 19.70 17.81
CA ASN A 69 4.94 21.04 17.22
C ASN A 69 6.09 21.26 16.23
N ILE A 70 5.75 21.76 15.03
CA ILE A 70 6.74 22.02 13.99
C ILE A 70 7.31 23.42 14.17
N ASN A 71 8.53 23.52 14.69
CA ASN A 71 9.15 24.81 15.04
C ASN A 71 9.19 25.83 13.88
N GLU A 72 9.38 25.37 12.65
CA GLU A 72 9.44 26.21 11.45
C GLU A 72 8.06 26.63 10.89
N VAL A 73 6.98 26.04 11.40
CA VAL A 73 5.59 26.30 10.99
C VAL A 73 4.75 26.50 12.26
N PRO A 74 4.71 27.73 12.80
CA PRO A 74 3.87 28.04 13.95
C PRO A 74 2.41 27.59 13.72
N ASN A 75 1.74 27.14 14.79
CA ASN A 75 0.37 26.61 14.77
C ASN A 75 0.17 25.26 14.06
N LEU A 76 1.24 24.57 13.65
CA LEU A 76 1.17 23.21 13.14
C LEU A 76 1.68 22.20 14.17
N THR A 77 0.80 21.27 14.54
CA THR A 77 1.14 20.05 15.28
C THR A 77 1.06 18.86 14.31
N VAL A 78 2.02 17.95 14.36
CA VAL A 78 2.03 16.73 13.54
C VAL A 78 2.10 15.51 14.45
N ALA A 79 1.11 14.64 14.34
CA ALA A 79 1.07 13.35 15.01
C ALA A 79 1.27 12.23 13.98
N ASN A 80 2.21 11.34 14.27
CA ASN A 80 2.40 10.13 13.47
C ASN A 80 2.16 8.94 14.38
N PHE A 81 1.15 8.14 14.07
CA PHE A 81 0.86 6.96 14.87
C PHE A 81 1.75 5.81 14.46
N ASP A 82 2.41 5.20 15.45
CA ASP A 82 2.95 3.86 15.30
C ASP A 82 1.83 2.82 15.52
N PRO A 83 1.38 2.13 14.47
CA PRO A 83 0.31 1.14 14.57
C PRO A 83 0.71 -0.10 15.37
N LEU A 84 1.99 -0.49 15.36
CA LEU A 84 2.46 -1.66 16.11
C LEU A 84 2.45 -1.35 17.60
N LYS A 85 2.87 -0.12 17.96
CA LYS A 85 2.75 0.36 19.33
C LYS A 85 1.29 0.48 19.76
N ALA A 86 0.43 1.07 18.93
CA ALA A 86 -1.00 1.21 19.22
C ALA A 86 -1.69 -0.16 19.37
N ALA A 87 -1.37 -1.12 18.50
CA ALA A 87 -1.88 -2.49 18.62
C ALA A 87 -1.38 -3.16 19.91
N SER A 88 -0.12 -2.95 20.30
CA SER A 88 0.40 -3.48 21.57
C SER A 88 -0.26 -2.83 22.79
N GLU A 89 -0.49 -1.52 22.77
CA GLU A 89 -1.19 -0.79 23.83
C GLU A 89 -2.66 -1.22 23.93
N TYR A 90 -3.34 -1.37 22.78
CA TYR A 90 -4.69 -1.91 22.71
C TYR A 90 -4.77 -3.33 23.28
N ARG A 91 -3.87 -4.21 22.84
CA ARG A 91 -3.75 -5.58 23.37
C ARG A 91 -3.56 -5.58 24.88
N GLU A 92 -2.65 -4.77 25.40
CA GLU A 92 -2.43 -4.67 26.85
C GLU A 92 -3.67 -4.15 27.58
N SER A 93 -4.39 -3.17 27.02
CA SER A 93 -5.61 -2.61 27.61
C SER A 93 -6.73 -3.65 27.74
N VAL A 94 -6.85 -4.57 26.77
CA VAL A 94 -7.84 -5.64 26.78
C VAL A 94 -7.44 -6.77 27.74
N ILE A 95 -6.15 -7.06 27.87
CA ILE A 95 -5.66 -8.25 28.60
C ILE A 95 -5.36 -7.96 30.07
N SER A 96 -4.86 -6.77 30.39
CA SER A 96 -4.49 -6.35 31.74
C SER A 96 -5.58 -6.61 32.81
N PRO A 97 -6.89 -6.37 32.55
CA PRO A 97 -7.96 -6.66 33.50
C PRO A 97 -8.09 -8.15 33.91
N TYR A 98 -7.57 -9.06 33.08
CA TYR A 98 -7.65 -10.52 33.24
C TYR A 98 -6.35 -11.15 33.75
N LYS A 99 -5.21 -10.46 33.65
CA LYS A 99 -3.92 -10.93 34.18
C LYS A 99 -4.05 -11.22 35.68
N GLY A 100 -3.67 -12.43 36.10
CA GLY A 100 -3.81 -12.91 37.48
C GLY A 100 -5.22 -13.36 37.89
N LYS A 101 -6.24 -13.25 37.03
CA LYS A 101 -7.60 -13.77 37.25
C LYS A 101 -7.92 -14.99 36.39
N LEU A 102 -7.32 -15.09 35.20
CA LEU A 102 -7.44 -16.24 34.30
C LEU A 102 -6.13 -17.05 34.27
N PRO A 103 -6.19 -18.35 33.93
CA PRO A 103 -5.00 -19.17 33.67
C PRO A 103 -4.08 -18.53 32.63
N GLU A 104 -2.76 -18.66 32.82
CA GLU A 104 -1.76 -18.11 31.88
C GLU A 104 -1.94 -18.60 30.44
N THR A 105 -2.42 -19.83 30.25
CA THR A 105 -2.73 -20.39 28.93
C THR A 105 -3.85 -19.63 28.21
N ILE A 106 -4.85 -19.13 28.94
CA ILE A 106 -5.93 -18.31 28.38
C ILE A 106 -5.43 -16.91 28.06
N ILE A 107 -4.65 -16.30 28.97
CA ILE A 107 -4.04 -14.99 28.73
C ILE A 107 -3.15 -15.01 27.49
N LYS A 108 -2.33 -16.06 27.33
CA LYS A 108 -1.50 -16.24 26.15
C LYS A 108 -2.33 -16.38 24.87
N ASN A 109 -3.43 -17.14 24.90
CA ASN A 109 -4.33 -17.22 23.75
C ASN A 109 -4.96 -15.86 23.40
N MET A 110 -5.32 -15.05 24.40
CA MET A 110 -5.84 -13.69 24.16
C MET A 110 -4.77 -12.76 23.57
N GLU A 111 -3.54 -12.79 24.09
CA GLU A 111 -2.40 -12.03 23.52
C GLU A 111 -2.20 -12.39 22.06
N GLU A 112 -2.32 -13.67 21.74
CA GLU A 112 -2.19 -14.19 20.38
C GLU A 112 -3.34 -13.73 19.46
N GLN A 113 -4.59 -13.67 19.95
CA GLN A 113 -5.74 -13.21 19.16
C GLN A 113 -5.67 -11.71 18.81
N LEU A 114 -4.99 -10.91 19.63
CA LEU A 114 -4.84 -9.45 19.50
C LEU A 114 -3.52 -9.03 18.84
N SER A 115 -2.84 -9.93 18.13
CA SER A 115 -1.55 -9.65 17.49
C SER A 115 -1.60 -9.67 15.95
N GLY A 116 -2.81 -9.72 15.36
CA GLY A 116 -3.01 -9.80 13.91
C GLY A 116 -3.12 -8.44 13.21
N SER A 117 -3.10 -8.46 11.87
CA SER A 117 -3.28 -7.28 11.01
C SER A 117 -4.61 -6.54 11.27
N CYS A 118 -5.70 -7.28 11.51
CA CYS A 118 -6.99 -6.70 11.88
C CYS A 118 -6.92 -5.92 13.21
N THR A 119 -6.07 -6.34 14.17
CA THR A 119 -5.88 -5.57 15.42
C THR A 119 -5.14 -4.27 15.16
N VAL A 120 -4.19 -4.25 14.23
CA VAL A 120 -3.51 -3.02 13.79
C VAL A 120 -4.51 -2.06 13.14
N GLU A 121 -5.41 -2.55 12.27
CA GLU A 121 -6.44 -1.72 11.66
C GLU A 121 -7.43 -1.15 12.69
N ILE A 122 -7.90 -1.97 13.63
CA ILE A 122 -8.77 -1.50 14.73
C ILE A 122 -8.03 -0.46 15.58
N ALA A 123 -6.77 -0.71 15.95
CA ALA A 123 -5.98 0.25 16.74
C ALA A 123 -5.81 1.59 16.01
N ALA A 124 -5.53 1.56 14.70
CA ALA A 124 -5.46 2.76 13.87
C ALA A 124 -6.80 3.50 13.81
N PHE A 125 -7.92 2.76 13.73
CA PHE A 125 -9.26 3.34 13.75
C PHE A 125 -9.64 3.91 15.12
N ASN A 126 -9.15 3.34 16.22
CA ASN A 126 -9.36 3.86 17.57
C ASN A 126 -8.71 5.23 17.72
N GLU A 127 -7.47 5.36 17.29
CA GLU A 127 -6.75 6.63 17.30
C GLU A 127 -7.44 7.67 16.42
N PHE A 128 -7.82 7.28 15.21
CA PHE A 128 -8.64 8.09 14.32
C PHE A 128 -9.91 8.62 15.01
N THR A 129 -10.63 7.75 15.71
CA THR A 129 -11.87 8.09 16.40
C THR A 129 -11.61 9.06 17.55
N ASN A 130 -10.52 8.90 18.28
CA ASN A 130 -10.12 9.82 19.35
C ASN A 130 -9.94 11.24 18.82
N PHE A 131 -9.22 11.45 17.70
CA PHE A 131 -9.00 12.79 17.14
C PHE A 131 -10.26 13.46 16.61
N ILE A 132 -11.27 12.69 16.21
CA ILE A 132 -12.56 13.24 15.74
C ILE A 132 -13.49 13.57 16.91
N THR A 133 -13.44 12.80 17.99
CA THR A 133 -14.44 12.85 19.06
C THR A 133 -13.96 13.49 20.34
N ASP A 134 -12.65 13.64 20.53
CA ASP A 134 -12.06 14.34 21.67
C ASP A 134 -12.39 15.83 21.59
N LYS A 135 -13.13 16.30 22.59
CA LYS A 135 -13.58 17.68 22.66
C LYS A 135 -12.41 18.65 22.84
N SER A 136 -11.35 18.25 23.56
CA SER A 136 -10.17 19.10 23.76
C SER A 136 -9.44 19.38 22.44
N VAL A 137 -9.20 18.32 21.65
CA VAL A 137 -8.62 18.43 20.31
C VAL A 137 -9.52 19.27 19.40
N ASN A 138 -10.82 19.03 19.44
CA ASN A 138 -11.79 19.78 18.64
C ASN A 138 -11.85 21.27 19.03
N ASP A 139 -11.76 21.62 20.32
CA ASP A 139 -11.77 23.01 20.75
C ASP A 139 -10.40 23.71 20.52
N GLU A 140 -9.30 22.95 20.48
CA GLU A 140 -7.94 23.48 20.30
C GLU A 140 -7.60 23.78 18.84
N TYR A 141 -8.01 22.91 17.91
CA TYR A 141 -7.63 23.00 16.50
C TYR A 141 -8.79 23.46 15.60
N ASP A 142 -8.49 24.40 14.69
CA ASP A 142 -9.41 24.85 13.65
C ASP A 142 -9.60 23.79 12.56
N ASN A 143 -8.52 23.10 12.22
CA ASN A 143 -8.48 22.06 11.18
C ASN A 143 -7.73 20.82 11.67
N ILE A 144 -8.34 19.66 11.42
CA ILE A 144 -7.78 18.34 11.74
C ILE A 144 -7.66 17.59 10.41
N ILE A 145 -6.43 17.28 10.02
CA ILE A 145 -6.10 16.74 8.70
C ILE A 145 -5.58 15.32 8.86
N PHE A 146 -6.13 14.40 8.08
CA PHE A 146 -5.71 13.00 8.03
C PHE A 146 -5.14 12.68 6.65
N ASP A 147 -3.90 12.21 6.59
CA ASP A 147 -3.22 11.92 5.31
C ASP A 147 -3.70 10.60 4.65
N THR A 148 -4.44 9.80 5.41
CA THR A 148 -5.12 8.57 4.98
C THR A 148 -6.53 8.54 5.57
N ALA A 149 -7.51 8.15 4.75
CA ALA A 149 -8.87 7.88 5.21
C ALA A 149 -9.01 6.40 5.64
N PRO A 150 -9.89 6.09 6.62
CA PRO A 150 -10.21 4.71 6.96
C PRO A 150 -10.85 4.00 5.76
N THR A 151 -10.63 2.69 5.66
CA THR A 151 -11.23 1.89 4.60
C THR A 151 -12.72 1.69 4.83
N GLY A 152 -13.47 1.44 3.76
CA GLY A 152 -14.90 1.12 3.87
C GLY A 152 -15.15 -0.16 4.68
N HIS A 153 -14.20 -1.11 4.67
CA HIS A 153 -14.28 -2.35 5.45
C HIS A 153 -14.28 -2.07 6.95
N THR A 154 -13.29 -1.32 7.47
CA THR A 154 -13.21 -1.00 8.90
C THR A 154 -14.46 -0.26 9.40
N ILE A 155 -15.00 0.66 8.59
CA ILE A 155 -16.24 1.38 8.94
C ILE A 155 -17.44 0.43 8.98
N ARG A 156 -17.60 -0.47 8.00
CA ARG A 156 -18.73 -1.43 7.97
C ARG A 156 -18.68 -2.42 9.12
N MET A 157 -17.50 -2.97 9.42
CA MET A 157 -17.30 -3.90 10.53
C MET A 157 -17.80 -3.32 11.86
N LEU A 158 -17.51 -2.04 12.12
CA LEU A 158 -17.93 -1.35 13.35
C LEU A 158 -19.40 -0.90 13.34
N GLN A 159 -20.07 -0.91 12.19
CA GLN A 159 -21.53 -0.69 12.12
C GLN A 159 -22.33 -1.95 12.46
N LEU A 160 -21.72 -3.14 12.44
CA LEU A 160 -22.42 -4.40 12.70
C LEU A 160 -22.85 -4.51 14.18
N PRO A 161 -24.09 -4.94 14.48
CA PRO A 161 -24.54 -5.15 15.86
C PRO A 161 -23.68 -6.16 16.64
N SER A 162 -23.23 -7.23 15.98
CA SER A 162 -22.38 -8.28 16.55
C SER A 162 -20.99 -7.78 16.95
N ALA A 163 -20.52 -6.66 16.39
CA ALA A 163 -19.27 -6.03 16.81
C ALA A 163 -19.31 -5.48 18.25
N TRP A 164 -20.50 -5.36 18.83
CA TRP A 164 -20.75 -4.75 20.14
C TRP A 164 -21.45 -5.69 21.13
N SER A 165 -21.66 -6.96 20.79
CA SER A 165 -22.29 -7.93 21.69
C SER A 165 -21.28 -8.53 22.66
N ASN A 166 -21.75 -8.93 23.85
CA ASN A 166 -20.95 -9.43 24.97
C ASN A 166 -20.42 -10.86 24.74
N PHE A 167 -19.54 -11.03 23.74
CA PHE A 167 -19.06 -12.32 23.30
C PHE A 167 -18.30 -13.11 24.38
N ILE A 168 -17.58 -12.41 25.26
CA ILE A 168 -16.78 -13.02 26.34
C ILE A 168 -17.65 -13.66 27.44
N LYS A 169 -18.88 -13.20 27.65
CA LYS A 169 -19.76 -13.78 28.68
C LYS A 169 -20.44 -15.07 28.23
N ASP A 170 -20.72 -15.20 26.93
CA ASP A 170 -21.70 -16.19 26.44
C ASP A 170 -21.07 -17.37 25.67
N ASN A 171 -19.77 -17.37 25.36
CA ASN A 171 -19.14 -18.45 24.60
C ASN A 171 -18.00 -19.19 25.32
N THR A 172 -18.30 -20.40 25.81
CA THR A 172 -17.31 -21.42 26.21
C THR A 172 -16.71 -22.18 25.02
N HIS A 173 -17.19 -21.91 23.80
CA HIS A 173 -16.74 -22.55 22.57
C HIS A 173 -16.15 -21.54 21.59
N GLY A 174 -14.82 -21.37 21.64
CA GLY A 174 -13.95 -21.34 20.46
C GLY A 174 -14.16 -20.30 19.35
N ALA A 175 -14.95 -19.23 19.51
CA ALA A 175 -15.05 -18.24 18.42
C ALA A 175 -13.83 -17.32 18.39
N SER A 176 -12.91 -17.67 17.50
CA SER A 176 -11.55 -17.17 17.48
C SER A 176 -11.36 -15.78 16.86
N CYS A 177 -12.37 -15.23 16.17
CA CYS A 177 -12.26 -13.95 15.45
C CYS A 177 -12.92 -12.77 16.18
N LEU A 178 -13.71 -13.02 17.24
CA LEU A 178 -14.51 -11.99 17.93
C LEU A 178 -13.80 -11.36 19.14
N GLY A 179 -12.70 -11.96 19.61
CA GLY A 179 -11.90 -11.43 20.73
C GLY A 179 -11.25 -10.07 20.44
N GLN A 180 -11.12 -9.68 19.17
CA GLN A 180 -10.46 -8.43 18.76
C GLN A 180 -11.29 -7.18 19.04
N LEU A 181 -12.60 -7.31 19.15
CA LEU A 181 -13.52 -6.22 19.49
C LEU A 181 -13.89 -6.21 20.99
N ALA A 182 -13.39 -7.19 21.75
CA ALA A 182 -13.56 -7.23 23.19
C ALA A 182 -12.96 -5.96 23.83
N GLY A 183 -13.78 -5.23 24.60
CA GLY A 183 -13.38 -3.96 25.20
C GLY A 183 -13.76 -2.71 24.39
N LEU A 184 -14.39 -2.87 23.23
CA LEU A 184 -14.90 -1.73 22.46
C LEU A 184 -16.32 -1.31 22.85
N GLU A 185 -17.08 -2.13 23.58
CA GLU A 185 -18.48 -1.83 23.96
C GLU A 185 -18.63 -0.45 24.62
N ASP A 186 -17.73 -0.10 25.54
CA ASP A 186 -17.70 1.21 26.22
C ASP A 186 -17.44 2.39 25.27
N LYS A 187 -16.92 2.11 24.06
CA LYS A 187 -16.58 3.09 23.03
C LYS A 187 -17.58 3.15 21.89
N LYS A 188 -18.66 2.35 21.90
CA LYS A 188 -19.68 2.30 20.82
C LYS A 188 -20.19 3.68 20.39
N GLU A 189 -20.55 4.52 21.35
CA GLU A 189 -21.05 5.88 21.07
C GLU A 189 -19.97 6.79 20.46
N VAL A 190 -18.70 6.55 20.79
CA VAL A 190 -17.56 7.28 20.23
C VAL A 190 -17.42 6.97 18.74
N TYR A 191 -17.47 5.69 18.36
CA TYR A 191 -17.41 5.30 16.94
C TYR A 191 -18.61 5.76 16.14
N LYS A 192 -19.81 5.63 16.69
CA LYS A 192 -21.02 6.15 16.06
C LYS A 192 -20.89 7.64 15.74
N ARG A 193 -20.39 8.42 16.71
CA ARG A 193 -20.13 9.86 16.51
C ARG A 193 -19.05 10.13 15.46
N ALA A 194 -18.00 9.31 15.39
CA ALA A 194 -16.98 9.44 14.35
C ALA A 194 -17.56 9.19 12.96
N VAL A 195 -18.36 8.14 12.78
CA VAL A 195 -19.05 7.83 11.51
C VAL A 195 -20.03 8.95 11.13
N GLU A 196 -20.83 9.45 12.08
CA GLU A 196 -21.73 10.58 11.86
C GLU A 196 -20.96 11.85 11.45
N THR A 197 -19.80 12.10 12.05
CA THR A 197 -18.94 13.24 11.71
C THR A 197 -18.33 13.09 10.32
N LEU A 198 -17.95 11.87 9.90
CA LEU A 198 -17.46 11.60 8.56
C LEU A 198 -18.53 11.83 7.49
N ALA A 199 -19.79 11.47 7.79
CA ALA A 199 -20.92 11.68 6.88
C ALA A 199 -21.43 13.14 6.85
N ASP A 200 -21.06 13.97 7.83
CA ASP A 200 -21.46 15.37 7.92
C ASP A 200 -20.68 16.25 6.94
N LYS A 201 -21.34 16.62 5.83
CA LYS A 201 -20.76 17.44 4.76
C LYS A 201 -20.28 18.83 5.19
N GLU A 202 -20.80 19.39 6.29
CA GLU A 202 -20.37 20.72 6.76
C GLU A 202 -19.08 20.62 7.59
N LYS A 203 -18.84 19.45 8.21
CA LYS A 203 -17.67 19.19 9.04
C LYS A 203 -16.53 18.51 8.30
N THR A 204 -16.85 17.64 7.34
CA THR A 204 -15.89 16.74 6.71
C THR A 204 -15.83 16.93 5.20
N THR A 205 -14.61 17.02 4.66
CA THR A 205 -14.34 16.94 3.22
C THR A 205 -13.39 15.78 2.96
N LEU A 206 -13.78 14.89 2.04
CA LEU A 206 -12.94 13.80 1.55
C LEU A 206 -12.28 14.21 0.22
N ILE A 207 -10.95 14.10 0.17
CA ILE A 207 -10.12 14.46 -0.97
C ILE A 207 -9.53 13.16 -1.56
N LEU A 208 -10.10 12.72 -2.67
CA LEU A 208 -9.55 11.64 -3.48
C LEU A 208 -8.33 12.19 -4.23
N VAL A 209 -7.20 11.51 -4.14
CA VAL A 209 -5.97 11.87 -4.85
C VAL A 209 -5.62 10.77 -5.84
N ALA A 210 -5.41 11.16 -7.09
CA ALA A 210 -5.01 10.24 -8.16
C ALA A 210 -3.88 10.85 -9.00
N ARG A 211 -3.16 10.01 -9.74
CA ARG A 211 -2.33 10.45 -10.88
C ARG A 211 -3.17 10.41 -12.16
N PRO A 212 -2.81 11.17 -13.22
CA PRO A 212 -3.44 11.10 -14.54
C PRO A 212 -3.09 9.79 -15.27
N GLU A 213 -3.50 8.66 -14.70
CA GLU A 213 -3.22 7.30 -15.15
C GLU A 213 -4.45 6.40 -14.91
N LYS A 214 -4.66 5.40 -15.77
CA LYS A 214 -5.86 4.53 -15.74
C LYS A 214 -6.05 3.84 -14.38
N SER A 215 -5.02 3.19 -13.84
CA SER A 215 -5.12 2.42 -12.58
C SER A 215 -5.38 3.30 -11.34
N PRO A 216 -4.62 4.39 -11.08
CA PRO A 216 -4.93 5.31 -9.99
C PRO A 216 -6.34 5.94 -10.07
N LEU A 217 -6.81 6.29 -11.26
CA LEU A 217 -8.18 6.82 -11.44
C LEU A 217 -9.25 5.76 -11.16
N ALA A 218 -9.05 4.51 -11.61
CA ALA A 218 -9.97 3.41 -11.33
C ALA A 218 -10.07 3.10 -9.82
N GLU A 219 -8.95 3.18 -9.10
CA GLU A 219 -8.95 3.00 -7.65
C GLU A 219 -9.67 4.15 -6.93
N ALA A 220 -9.49 5.39 -7.41
CA ALA A 220 -10.23 6.54 -6.87
C ALA A 220 -11.74 6.42 -7.10
N GLU A 221 -12.18 5.94 -8.28
CA GLU A 221 -13.61 5.64 -8.55
C GLU A 221 -14.15 4.61 -7.55
N ARG A 222 -13.43 3.50 -7.34
CA ARG A 222 -13.81 2.45 -6.40
C ARG A 222 -13.95 3.00 -4.98
N ALA A 223 -12.93 3.70 -4.50
CA ALA A 223 -12.93 4.30 -3.16
C ALA A 223 -14.06 5.32 -3.00
N SER A 224 -14.29 6.16 -4.03
CA SER A 224 -15.39 7.13 -4.05
C SER A 224 -16.74 6.47 -3.85
N LYS A 225 -16.99 5.38 -4.59
CA LYS A 225 -18.24 4.60 -4.51
C LYS A 225 -18.41 3.97 -3.14
N GLU A 226 -17.40 3.25 -2.64
CA GLU A 226 -17.46 2.58 -1.33
C GLU A 226 -17.75 3.56 -0.18
N LEU A 227 -17.14 4.75 -0.20
CA LEU A 227 -17.37 5.80 0.81
C LEU A 227 -18.73 6.50 0.59
N GLY A 228 -19.17 6.62 -0.65
CA GLY A 228 -20.49 7.14 -1.01
C GLY A 228 -21.63 6.25 -0.49
N ASP A 229 -21.46 4.93 -0.54
CA ASP A 229 -22.39 3.94 0.03
C ASP A 229 -22.48 4.06 1.56
N LEU A 230 -21.43 4.58 2.21
CA LEU A 230 -21.38 4.93 3.64
C LEU A 230 -21.90 6.36 3.95
N ASN A 231 -22.55 7.00 2.98
CA ASN A 231 -23.10 8.36 3.05
C ASN A 231 -22.06 9.48 3.23
N ILE A 232 -20.77 9.21 2.99
CA ILE A 232 -19.70 10.21 2.96
C ILE A 232 -19.70 10.88 1.58
N LYS A 233 -20.57 11.87 1.39
CA LYS A 233 -20.89 12.43 0.06
C LYS A 233 -20.10 13.70 -0.30
N ASN A 234 -19.48 14.37 0.67
CA ASN A 234 -18.68 15.57 0.40
C ASN A 234 -17.28 15.19 -0.10
N GLN A 235 -17.21 14.75 -1.36
CA GLN A 235 -16.00 14.25 -2.00
C GLN A 235 -15.54 15.17 -3.13
N LEU A 236 -14.23 15.26 -3.34
CA LEU A 236 -13.62 15.89 -4.51
C LEU A 236 -12.42 15.09 -4.99
N LEU A 237 -11.99 15.32 -6.22
CA LEU A 237 -10.83 14.66 -6.83
C LEU A 237 -9.71 15.67 -7.11
N ILE A 238 -8.50 15.38 -6.64
CA ILE A 238 -7.26 16.06 -7.04
C ILE A 238 -6.43 15.10 -7.89
N VAL A 239 -6.27 15.46 -9.16
CA VAL A 239 -5.36 14.81 -10.10
C VAL A 239 -3.98 15.45 -9.96
N ASN A 240 -3.08 14.76 -9.27
CA ASN A 240 -1.73 15.23 -8.98
C ASN A 240 -0.72 14.84 -10.08
N GLY A 241 0.24 15.71 -10.36
CA GLY A 241 1.35 15.41 -11.27
C GLY A 241 1.03 15.56 -12.76
N VAL A 242 0.15 16.48 -13.11
CA VAL A 242 -0.13 16.78 -14.51
C VAL A 242 1.06 17.52 -15.12
N LEU A 243 1.65 16.96 -16.17
CA LEU A 243 2.74 17.62 -16.89
C LEU A 243 2.15 18.71 -17.79
N ARG A 244 2.62 19.95 -17.63
CA ARG A 244 2.05 21.12 -18.34
C ARG A 244 2.78 21.48 -19.64
N ALA A 245 4.02 21.07 -19.80
CA ALA A 245 4.85 21.37 -20.97
C ALA A 245 5.30 20.09 -21.68
N ASN A 246 5.30 20.10 -23.01
CA ASN A 246 5.67 19.00 -23.89
C ASN A 246 6.71 19.43 -24.95
N ASP A 247 7.87 19.90 -24.48
CA ASP A 247 8.95 20.48 -25.28
C ASP A 247 9.99 19.45 -25.77
N ASP A 248 9.83 18.17 -25.45
CA ASP A 248 10.64 17.07 -25.97
C ASP A 248 9.82 15.79 -26.19
N LYS A 249 10.45 14.77 -26.78
CA LYS A 249 9.75 13.51 -27.11
C LYS A 249 9.19 12.81 -25.88
N LEU A 250 9.94 12.80 -24.77
CA LEU A 250 9.53 12.15 -23.52
C LEU A 250 8.30 12.83 -22.91
N SER A 251 8.33 14.15 -22.81
CA SER A 251 7.25 14.97 -22.28
C SER A 251 6.00 14.94 -23.16
N GLU A 252 6.15 14.90 -24.48
CA GLU A 252 5.04 14.66 -25.40
C GLU A 252 4.34 13.32 -25.13
N ASP A 253 5.13 12.26 -24.99
CA ASP A 253 4.60 10.92 -24.72
C ASP A 253 3.90 10.85 -23.35
N ILE A 254 4.48 11.45 -22.31
CA ILE A 254 3.85 11.56 -20.98
C ILE A 254 2.52 12.31 -21.09
N VAL A 255 2.51 13.50 -21.70
CA VAL A 255 1.29 14.31 -21.84
C VAL A 255 0.20 13.57 -22.62
N ASN A 256 0.56 12.85 -23.68
CA ASN A 256 -0.40 12.07 -24.46
C ASN A 256 -1.02 10.95 -23.62
N LYS A 257 -0.20 10.20 -22.88
CA LYS A 257 -0.67 9.15 -21.96
C LYS A 257 -1.57 9.71 -20.86
N GLN A 258 -1.20 10.85 -20.28
CA GLN A 258 -2.01 11.55 -19.27
C GLN A 258 -3.35 12.02 -19.86
N ARG A 259 -3.34 12.59 -21.07
CA ARG A 259 -4.56 13.04 -21.76
C ARG A 259 -5.49 11.88 -22.07
N GLU A 260 -4.96 10.74 -22.53
CA GLU A 260 -5.76 9.52 -22.77
C GLU A 260 -6.46 9.06 -21.47
N ALA A 261 -5.73 9.02 -20.35
CA ALA A 261 -6.30 8.62 -19.07
C ALA A 261 -7.39 9.59 -18.58
N LEU A 262 -7.15 10.91 -18.71
CA LEU A 262 -8.10 11.93 -18.26
C LEU A 262 -9.34 12.04 -19.15
N ASN A 263 -9.21 11.80 -20.46
CA ASN A 263 -10.35 11.74 -21.37
C ASN A 263 -11.25 10.53 -21.11
N ASN A 264 -10.70 9.45 -20.55
CA ASN A 264 -11.41 8.22 -20.21
C ASN A 264 -11.69 8.11 -18.70
N ILE A 265 -11.83 9.25 -18.01
CA ILE A 265 -12.18 9.24 -16.59
C ILE A 265 -13.55 8.58 -16.38
N GLN A 266 -13.66 7.79 -15.32
CA GLN A 266 -14.87 7.03 -14.99
C GLN A 266 -16.07 7.95 -14.73
N GLU A 267 -17.27 7.47 -15.05
CA GLU A 267 -18.50 8.27 -14.97
C GLU A 267 -18.78 8.75 -13.53
N GLY A 268 -18.48 7.96 -12.50
CA GLY A 268 -18.66 8.36 -11.10
C GLY A 268 -17.80 9.56 -10.73
N LEU A 269 -16.49 9.50 -10.98
CA LEU A 269 -15.54 10.59 -10.74
C LEU A 269 -15.89 11.85 -11.53
N SER A 270 -16.46 11.71 -12.74
CA SER A 270 -16.86 12.86 -13.57
C SER A 270 -17.91 13.77 -12.92
N LYS A 271 -18.66 13.24 -11.93
CA LYS A 271 -19.70 13.96 -11.17
C LYS A 271 -19.11 14.78 -10.01
N LEU A 272 -17.86 14.54 -9.65
CA LEU A 272 -17.17 15.25 -8.58
C LEU A 272 -16.57 16.57 -9.07
N ASN A 273 -16.21 17.45 -8.13
CA ASN A 273 -15.33 18.56 -8.43
C ASN A 273 -13.91 18.01 -8.66
N ILE A 274 -13.40 18.16 -9.88
CA ILE A 274 -12.08 17.67 -10.27
C ILE A 274 -11.11 18.83 -10.43
N PHE A 275 -10.01 18.75 -9.69
CA PHE A 275 -8.90 19.70 -9.76
C PHE A 275 -7.61 19.02 -10.22
N SER A 276 -6.70 19.78 -10.82
CA SER A 276 -5.38 19.32 -11.21
C SER A 276 -4.28 20.08 -10.49
N LEU A 277 -3.22 19.35 -10.10
CA LEU A 277 -1.95 19.91 -9.62
C LEU A 277 -0.83 19.57 -10.61
N PRO A 278 0.07 20.52 -10.90
CA PRO A 278 1.17 20.27 -11.82
C PRO A 278 2.17 19.27 -11.24
N LEU A 279 2.90 18.58 -12.13
CA LEU A 279 4.11 17.85 -11.76
C LEU A 279 5.18 18.84 -11.28
N ARG A 280 5.53 18.79 -10.00
CA ARG A 280 6.60 19.61 -9.44
C ARG A 280 7.98 19.06 -9.81
N PRO A 281 8.96 19.93 -10.15
CA PRO A 281 10.32 19.51 -10.52
C PRO A 281 11.17 19.01 -9.34
N TYR A 282 10.75 19.29 -8.12
CA TYR A 282 11.45 18.95 -6.88
C TYR A 282 10.78 17.81 -6.10
N ASN A 283 11.55 17.16 -5.24
CA ASN A 283 11.02 16.23 -4.24
C ASN A 283 10.28 17.00 -3.15
N ILE A 284 9.14 16.46 -2.71
CA ILE A 284 8.28 17.12 -1.71
C ILE A 284 8.74 16.70 -0.31
N THR A 285 10.00 17.01 -0.01
CA THR A 285 10.62 16.85 1.31
C THR A 285 11.10 18.21 1.79
N GLY A 286 10.93 18.48 3.08
CA GLY A 286 11.28 19.75 3.70
C GLY A 286 10.21 20.83 3.55
N ILE A 287 10.18 21.72 4.55
CA ILE A 287 9.13 22.72 4.74
C ILE A 287 9.11 23.76 3.61
N GLN A 288 10.28 24.12 3.06
CA GLN A 288 10.37 25.07 1.96
C GLN A 288 9.68 24.56 0.68
N ASN A 289 9.88 23.29 0.34
CA ASN A 289 9.26 22.66 -0.83
C ASN A 289 7.75 22.48 -0.62
N LEU A 290 7.33 22.15 0.60
CA LEU A 290 5.90 22.07 0.94
C LEU A 290 5.19 23.42 0.82
N ARG A 291 5.80 24.53 1.28
CA ARG A 291 5.25 25.89 1.09
C ARG A 291 5.14 26.27 -0.38
N ALA A 292 6.09 25.82 -1.20
CA ALA A 292 6.09 26.06 -2.64
C ALA A 292 5.07 25.20 -3.41
N PHE A 293 4.64 24.07 -2.83
CA PHE A 293 3.93 23.00 -3.53
C PHE A 293 2.67 23.43 -4.30
N PHE A 294 1.88 24.38 -3.79
CA PHE A 294 0.70 24.87 -4.51
C PHE A 294 0.99 26.04 -5.46
N ASN A 295 2.04 26.81 -5.20
CA ASN A 295 2.17 28.16 -5.75
C ASN A 295 3.28 28.32 -6.79
N ARG A 296 4.37 27.54 -6.71
CA ARG A 296 5.54 27.77 -7.58
C ARG A 296 6.36 26.51 -7.87
N ASP A 297 7.02 26.55 -9.02
CA ASP A 297 8.07 25.60 -9.38
C ASP A 297 9.42 26.09 -8.86
N ILE A 298 10.21 25.17 -8.33
CA ILE A 298 11.61 25.38 -7.91
C ILE A 298 12.44 24.45 -8.78
N VAL A 299 13.02 25.00 -9.84
CA VAL A 299 13.86 24.22 -10.76
C VAL A 299 15.29 24.30 -10.24
N GLU A 300 15.74 23.22 -9.61
CA GLU A 300 17.12 23.00 -9.24
C GLU A 300 17.59 21.72 -9.96
N ILE A 301 18.67 21.83 -10.73
CA ILE A 301 19.26 20.69 -11.43
C ILE A 301 20.59 20.41 -10.73
N ARG A 302 20.67 19.26 -10.06
CA ARG A 302 21.91 18.83 -9.41
C ARG A 302 22.90 18.35 -10.48
N GLU A 303 24.16 18.78 -10.37
CA GLU A 303 25.28 18.31 -11.21
C GLU A 303 25.96 17.06 -10.64
N GLU A 304 25.36 16.44 -9.61
CA GLU A 304 25.86 15.20 -9.04
C GLU A 304 25.86 14.08 -10.07
N ASN A 305 26.74 13.11 -9.90
CA ASN A 305 26.76 11.88 -10.69
C ASN A 305 26.37 10.70 -9.82
N VAL A 306 25.79 9.67 -10.44
CA VAL A 306 25.57 8.40 -9.75
C VAL A 306 26.93 7.78 -9.41
N ASP A 307 27.13 7.44 -8.13
CA ASP A 307 28.37 6.87 -7.59
C ASP A 307 28.43 5.36 -7.87
N VAL A 308 28.46 5.01 -9.16
CA VAL A 308 28.61 3.64 -9.64
C VAL A 308 29.51 3.57 -10.86
N LYS A 309 30.33 2.52 -10.91
CA LYS A 309 31.25 2.28 -12.03
C LYS A 309 30.51 1.97 -13.34
N GLU A 310 29.39 1.26 -13.25
CA GLU A 310 28.59 0.87 -14.41
C GLU A 310 27.13 0.67 -13.99
N LEU A 311 26.21 1.21 -14.77
CA LEU A 311 24.78 1.01 -14.59
C LEU A 311 24.38 -0.33 -15.18
N ARG A 312 24.04 -1.28 -14.31
CA ARG A 312 23.57 -2.60 -14.73
C ARG A 312 22.15 -2.50 -15.28
N LYS A 313 21.86 -3.35 -16.27
CA LYS A 313 20.55 -3.54 -16.89
C LYS A 313 19.87 -4.77 -16.32
N LEU A 314 18.60 -4.96 -16.67
CA LEU A 314 17.84 -6.14 -16.25
C LEU A 314 18.45 -7.45 -16.77
N SER A 315 19.12 -7.41 -17.93
CA SER A 315 19.89 -8.53 -18.48
C SER A 315 20.97 -9.06 -17.52
N ASN A 316 21.61 -8.18 -16.73
CA ASN A 316 22.59 -8.62 -15.73
C ASN A 316 21.96 -9.43 -14.60
N ILE A 317 20.74 -9.07 -14.17
CA ILE A 317 19.98 -9.82 -13.16
C ILE A 317 19.62 -11.20 -13.72
N ILE A 318 19.11 -11.24 -14.96
CA ILE A 318 18.72 -12.50 -15.62
C ILE A 318 19.92 -13.43 -15.81
N ASP A 319 21.09 -12.89 -16.17
CA ASP A 319 22.33 -13.66 -16.26
C ASP A 319 22.73 -14.29 -14.93
N ASP A 320 22.58 -13.56 -13.83
CA ASP A 320 22.91 -14.03 -12.49
C ASP A 320 21.92 -15.12 -12.02
N LEU A 321 20.60 -14.88 -12.18
CA LEU A 321 19.55 -15.86 -11.87
C LEU A 321 19.73 -17.17 -12.66
N TYR A 322 20.11 -17.07 -13.94
CA TYR A 322 20.39 -18.22 -14.79
C TYR A 322 21.62 -19.00 -14.33
N LYS A 323 22.71 -18.30 -13.97
CA LYS A 323 23.95 -18.93 -13.49
C LYS A 323 23.78 -19.62 -12.14
N GLU A 324 23.01 -19.02 -11.23
CA GLU A 324 22.72 -19.58 -9.91
C GLU A 324 21.63 -20.68 -9.95
N ASP A 325 21.05 -20.96 -11.13
CA ASP A 325 19.96 -21.94 -11.35
C ASP A 325 18.79 -21.79 -10.36
N LYS A 326 18.39 -20.53 -10.09
CA LYS A 326 17.24 -20.22 -9.24
C LYS A 326 15.98 -20.89 -9.80
N LYS A 327 15.16 -21.42 -8.89
CA LYS A 327 13.91 -22.14 -9.21
C LYS A 327 12.68 -21.33 -8.90
N VAL A 328 12.70 -20.48 -7.89
CA VAL A 328 11.59 -19.61 -7.53
C VAL A 328 12.08 -18.18 -7.50
N ILE A 329 11.44 -17.29 -8.26
CA ILE A 329 11.81 -15.89 -8.37
C ILE A 329 10.56 -15.07 -8.07
N LEU A 330 10.64 -14.18 -7.09
CA LEU A 330 9.52 -13.32 -6.72
C LEU A 330 9.88 -11.86 -7.02
N THR A 331 9.00 -11.12 -7.68
CA THR A 331 9.12 -9.66 -7.74
C THR A 331 8.24 -9.05 -6.65
N MET A 332 8.84 -8.22 -5.80
CA MET A 332 8.16 -7.60 -4.65
C MET A 332 8.43 -6.10 -4.58
N GLY A 333 7.54 -5.36 -3.92
CA GLY A 333 7.58 -3.90 -3.88
C GLY A 333 6.19 -3.29 -3.83
N LYS A 334 6.10 -1.97 -3.61
CA LYS A 334 4.81 -1.28 -3.48
C LYS A 334 3.93 -1.44 -4.74
N GLY A 335 2.62 -1.26 -4.60
CA GLY A 335 1.72 -1.12 -5.74
C GLY A 335 2.16 0.01 -6.68
N GLY A 336 2.16 -0.25 -7.99
CA GLY A 336 2.48 0.74 -9.02
C GLY A 336 3.96 0.86 -9.42
N VAL A 337 4.89 0.18 -8.75
CA VAL A 337 6.33 0.24 -9.11
C VAL A 337 6.70 -0.59 -10.36
N GLY A 338 5.75 -1.35 -10.92
CA GLY A 338 5.94 -2.14 -12.15
C GLY A 338 6.43 -3.59 -11.96
N LYS A 339 6.10 -4.22 -10.82
CA LYS A 339 6.45 -5.63 -10.51
C LYS A 339 6.11 -6.62 -11.64
N THR A 340 4.91 -6.52 -12.19
CA THR A 340 4.41 -7.39 -13.27
C THR A 340 5.25 -7.27 -14.53
N THR A 341 5.60 -6.06 -14.93
CA THR A 341 6.47 -5.81 -16.09
C THR A 341 7.86 -6.40 -15.88
N ILE A 342 8.42 -6.25 -14.68
CA ILE A 342 9.73 -6.81 -14.35
C ILE A 342 9.69 -8.34 -14.31
N ALA A 343 8.66 -8.94 -13.70
CA ALA A 343 8.45 -10.39 -13.64
C ALA A 343 8.34 -10.99 -15.05
N ALA A 344 7.49 -10.40 -15.91
CA ALA A 344 7.34 -10.84 -17.29
C ALA A 344 8.65 -10.74 -18.09
N THR A 345 9.42 -9.67 -17.88
CA THR A 345 10.72 -9.50 -18.57
C THR A 345 11.74 -10.54 -18.11
N ILE A 346 11.81 -10.83 -16.82
CA ILE A 346 12.68 -11.88 -16.28
C ILE A 346 12.29 -13.25 -16.84
N ALA A 347 10.99 -13.56 -16.85
CA ALA A 347 10.48 -14.81 -17.41
C ALA A 347 10.86 -14.96 -18.89
N LEU A 348 10.70 -13.90 -19.68
CA LEU A 348 11.10 -13.88 -21.10
C LEU A 348 12.61 -14.05 -21.28
N GLY A 349 13.42 -13.37 -20.47
CA GLY A 349 14.88 -13.47 -20.52
C GLY A 349 15.39 -14.88 -20.19
N LEU A 350 14.78 -15.54 -19.19
CA LEU A 350 15.12 -16.92 -18.82
C LEU A 350 14.65 -17.94 -19.86
N SER A 351 13.45 -17.77 -20.42
CA SER A 351 12.94 -18.60 -21.53
C SER A 351 13.87 -18.55 -22.74
N LYS A 352 14.33 -17.34 -23.12
CA LYS A 352 15.31 -17.15 -24.21
C LYS A 352 16.66 -17.82 -23.97
N LYS A 353 17.03 -18.07 -22.72
CA LYS A 353 18.22 -18.85 -22.35
C LYS A 353 17.96 -20.37 -22.31
N GLY A 354 16.80 -20.82 -22.79
CA GLY A 354 16.42 -22.21 -22.93
C GLY A 354 15.86 -22.86 -21.65
N LYS A 355 15.48 -22.07 -20.64
CA LYS A 355 14.83 -22.60 -19.43
C LYS A 355 13.32 -22.73 -19.67
N LYS A 356 12.70 -23.77 -19.12
CA LYS A 356 11.24 -23.84 -18.98
C LYS A 356 10.83 -22.90 -17.87
N VAL A 357 9.92 -21.98 -18.16
CA VAL A 357 9.50 -20.94 -17.22
C VAL A 357 8.00 -20.95 -17.07
N HIS A 358 7.54 -20.91 -15.82
CA HIS A 358 6.15 -20.69 -15.44
C HIS A 358 6.04 -19.30 -14.82
N LEU A 359 5.32 -18.39 -15.48
CA LEU A 359 5.00 -17.08 -14.91
C LEU A 359 3.58 -17.09 -14.34
N THR A 360 3.45 -16.68 -13.08
CA THR A 360 2.18 -16.55 -12.38
C THR A 360 1.95 -15.10 -11.94
N THR A 361 0.71 -14.62 -12.05
CA THR A 361 0.28 -13.28 -11.57
C THR A 361 -1.03 -13.38 -10.82
N THR A 362 -1.25 -12.41 -9.95
CA THR A 362 -2.54 -12.18 -9.30
C THR A 362 -3.25 -10.93 -9.82
N ASP A 363 -2.63 -10.15 -10.71
CA ASP A 363 -3.26 -8.95 -11.24
C ASP A 363 -4.52 -9.35 -12.06
N PRO A 364 -5.74 -8.93 -11.64
CA PRO A 364 -7.00 -9.30 -12.30
C PRO A 364 -7.17 -8.64 -13.67
N ALA A 365 -6.41 -7.57 -13.95
CA ALA A 365 -6.24 -7.15 -15.31
C ALA A 365 -5.42 -8.24 -16.01
N ALA A 366 -5.95 -8.82 -17.07
CA ALA A 366 -5.27 -9.80 -17.94
C ALA A 366 -4.00 -9.24 -18.62
N HIS A 367 -3.31 -8.26 -18.00
CA HIS A 367 -2.05 -7.67 -18.37
C HIS A 367 -1.05 -8.73 -18.82
N LEU A 368 -0.94 -9.91 -18.19
CA LEU A 368 -0.01 -10.93 -18.71
C LEU A 368 -0.35 -11.47 -20.10
N ARG A 369 -1.63 -11.68 -20.45
CA ARG A 369 -1.99 -12.06 -21.84
C ARG A 369 -1.79 -10.92 -22.83
N PHE A 370 -1.84 -9.68 -22.34
CA PHE A 370 -1.44 -8.53 -23.13
C PHE A 370 0.07 -8.33 -23.18
N VAL A 371 0.84 -8.84 -22.21
CA VAL A 371 2.27 -8.58 -21.99
C VAL A 371 3.17 -9.73 -22.48
N LEU A 372 2.67 -10.95 -22.60
CA LEU A 372 3.38 -12.10 -23.17
C LEU A 372 2.47 -12.85 -24.14
N ASP A 373 3.01 -13.16 -25.32
CA ASP A 373 2.34 -13.94 -26.35
C ASP A 373 2.63 -15.45 -26.18
N GLU A 374 1.71 -16.33 -26.57
CA GLU A 374 1.85 -17.80 -26.45
C GLU A 374 3.09 -18.33 -27.20
N SER A 375 3.61 -17.54 -28.15
CA SER A 375 4.84 -17.81 -28.90
C SER A 375 6.14 -17.79 -28.07
N CYS A 376 6.11 -17.32 -26.81
CA CYS A 376 7.31 -17.11 -25.99
C CYS A 376 7.82 -18.36 -25.24
N GLY A 377 7.14 -19.51 -25.35
CA GLY A 377 7.55 -20.75 -24.67
C GLY A 377 7.48 -20.67 -23.14
N ILE A 378 6.60 -19.82 -22.61
CA ILE A 378 6.40 -19.59 -21.17
C ILE A 378 5.01 -20.11 -20.80
N THR A 379 4.93 -20.93 -19.76
CA THR A 379 3.65 -21.34 -19.17
C THR A 379 3.09 -20.16 -18.37
N LEU A 380 1.86 -19.77 -18.65
CA LEU A 380 1.18 -18.66 -17.97
C LEU A 380 0.06 -19.20 -17.09
N SER A 381 0.11 -18.89 -15.80
CA SER A 381 -1.02 -19.04 -14.88
C SER A 381 -1.50 -17.68 -14.39
N HIS A 382 -2.81 -17.57 -14.21
CA HIS A 382 -3.45 -16.40 -13.63
C HIS A 382 -4.24 -16.85 -12.42
N ILE A 383 -3.93 -16.26 -11.27
CA ILE A 383 -4.69 -16.43 -10.05
C ILE A 383 -5.75 -15.34 -10.03
N ASP A 384 -7.00 -15.74 -10.23
CA ASP A 384 -8.12 -14.80 -10.09
C ASP A 384 -8.39 -14.60 -8.60
N GLU A 385 -7.89 -13.49 -8.06
CA GLU A 385 -8.00 -13.16 -6.63
C GLU A 385 -9.44 -13.20 -6.13
N LYS A 386 -10.42 -12.79 -6.96
CA LYS A 386 -11.84 -12.79 -6.57
C LYS A 386 -12.38 -14.20 -6.51
N ASN A 387 -12.08 -15.02 -7.51
CA ASN A 387 -12.54 -16.40 -7.53
C ASN A 387 -11.86 -17.24 -6.44
N GLU A 388 -10.56 -17.05 -6.17
CA GLU A 388 -9.87 -17.72 -5.07
C GLU A 388 -10.38 -17.25 -3.70
N LEU A 389 -10.65 -15.95 -3.55
CA LEU A 389 -11.30 -15.43 -2.34
C LEU A 389 -12.67 -16.09 -2.14
N ILE A 390 -13.54 -16.12 -3.16
CA ILE A 390 -14.87 -16.75 -3.05
C ILE A 390 -14.75 -18.23 -2.64
N LYS A 391 -13.86 -19.00 -3.28
CA LYS A 391 -13.63 -20.41 -2.92
C LYS A 391 -13.20 -20.56 -1.47
N TYR A 392 -12.28 -19.71 -1.00
CA TYR A 392 -11.83 -19.73 0.39
C TYR A 392 -12.95 -19.33 1.36
N GLN A 393 -13.70 -18.29 1.04
CA GLN A 393 -14.85 -17.83 1.83
C GLN A 393 -15.91 -18.93 1.94
N GLU A 394 -16.27 -19.58 0.84
CA GLU A 394 -17.21 -20.70 0.83
C GLU A 394 -16.71 -21.89 1.67
N GLU A 395 -15.42 -22.20 1.59
CA GLU A 395 -14.80 -23.25 2.40
C GLU A 395 -14.94 -22.96 3.90
N VAL A 396 -14.59 -21.75 4.33
CA VAL A 396 -14.64 -21.31 5.73
C VAL A 396 -16.10 -21.19 6.21
N LEU A 397 -16.98 -20.56 5.44
CA LEU A 397 -18.39 -20.40 5.79
C LEU A 397 -19.13 -21.73 5.88
N ARG A 398 -18.82 -22.69 5.01
CA ARG A 398 -19.40 -24.04 5.10
C ARG A 398 -19.09 -24.69 6.44
N LYS A 399 -17.84 -24.61 6.91
CA LYS A 399 -17.43 -25.14 8.22
C LYS A 399 -18.03 -24.35 9.39
N ALA A 400 -18.10 -23.02 9.28
CA ALA A 400 -18.70 -22.18 10.32
C ALA A 400 -20.21 -22.45 10.49
N ARG A 401 -20.94 -22.65 9.39
CA ARG A 401 -22.38 -22.98 9.39
C ARG A 401 -22.70 -24.31 10.09
N GLU A 402 -21.73 -25.22 10.19
CA GLU A 402 -21.91 -26.48 10.91
C GLU A 402 -21.89 -26.31 12.44
N THR A 403 -21.37 -25.19 12.95
CA THR A 403 -21.01 -25.04 14.38
C THR A 403 -21.44 -23.73 15.04
N MET A 404 -21.93 -22.72 14.29
CA MET A 404 -22.12 -21.33 14.78
C MET A 404 -23.54 -20.77 14.55
N SER A 405 -23.89 -19.69 15.27
CA SER A 405 -25.18 -19.01 15.15
C SER A 405 -25.28 -18.09 13.91
N GLU A 406 -26.49 -17.68 13.51
CA GLU A 406 -26.67 -16.77 12.35
C GLU A 406 -26.00 -15.41 12.52
N GLU A 407 -25.99 -14.84 13.73
CA GLU A 407 -25.34 -13.55 14.01
C GLU A 407 -23.80 -13.65 13.93
N ASP A 408 -23.24 -14.80 14.34
CA ASP A 408 -21.79 -15.06 14.24
C ASP A 408 -21.36 -15.31 12.80
N ILE A 409 -22.22 -15.94 11.99
CA ILE A 409 -21.98 -16.13 10.56
C ILE A 409 -21.90 -14.78 9.86
N ALA A 410 -22.80 -13.83 10.16
CA ALA A 410 -22.76 -12.49 9.56
C ALA A 410 -21.47 -11.73 9.91
N TYR A 411 -20.91 -11.95 11.10
CA TYR A 411 -19.60 -11.40 11.47
C TYR A 411 -18.48 -12.04 10.66
N ILE A 412 -18.43 -13.37 10.57
CA ILE A 412 -17.43 -14.10 9.79
C ILE A 412 -17.51 -13.69 8.32
N GLU A 413 -18.70 -13.51 7.77
CA GLU A 413 -18.89 -13.01 6.40
C GLU A 413 -18.28 -11.62 6.19
N GLU A 414 -18.29 -10.74 7.19
CA GLU A 414 -17.62 -9.43 7.08
C GLU A 414 -16.11 -9.55 7.30
N ASP A 415 -15.64 -10.32 8.28
CA ASP A 415 -14.21 -10.59 8.52
C ASP A 415 -13.54 -11.22 7.28
N LEU A 416 -14.24 -12.14 6.62
CA LEU A 416 -13.83 -12.74 5.36
C LEU A 416 -13.75 -11.74 4.19
N LYS A 417 -14.27 -10.51 4.31
CA LYS A 417 -14.07 -9.43 3.33
C LYS A 417 -12.82 -8.59 3.61
N SER A 418 -12.07 -8.90 4.68
CA SER A 418 -10.79 -8.26 4.99
C SER A 418 -9.77 -8.47 3.86
N PRO A 419 -8.91 -7.47 3.58
CA PRO A 419 -7.76 -7.63 2.68
C PRO A 419 -6.87 -8.84 3.02
N CYS A 420 -6.72 -9.17 4.31
CA CYS A 420 -5.90 -10.30 4.76
C CYS A 420 -6.43 -11.65 4.22
N THR A 421 -7.75 -11.82 4.19
CA THR A 421 -8.40 -13.04 3.68
C THR A 421 -8.12 -13.25 2.20
N GLN A 422 -8.13 -12.16 1.42
CA GLN A 422 -7.75 -12.18 0.01
C GLN A 422 -6.28 -12.60 -0.16
N GLU A 423 -5.37 -12.04 0.64
CA GLU A 423 -3.95 -12.41 0.62
C GLU A 423 -3.72 -13.90 0.93
N ILE A 424 -4.43 -14.46 1.92
CA ILE A 424 -4.36 -15.88 2.29
C ILE A 424 -4.85 -16.78 1.16
N ALA A 425 -6.01 -16.46 0.58
CA ALA A 425 -6.61 -17.24 -0.50
C ALA A 425 -5.68 -17.30 -1.73
N VAL A 426 -5.14 -16.14 -2.10
CA VAL A 426 -4.17 -16.00 -3.18
C VAL A 426 -2.89 -16.79 -2.89
N PHE A 427 -2.40 -16.76 -1.65
CA PHE A 427 -1.22 -17.52 -1.25
C PHE A 427 -1.39 -19.03 -1.34
N ARG A 428 -2.57 -19.57 -0.99
CA ARG A 428 -2.86 -21.00 -1.18
C ARG A 428 -2.81 -21.39 -2.65
N ALA A 429 -3.38 -20.57 -3.53
CA ALA A 429 -3.31 -20.79 -4.97
C ALA A 429 -1.86 -20.76 -5.49
N PHE A 430 -1.03 -19.84 -4.98
CA PHE A 430 0.40 -19.82 -5.31
C PHE A 430 1.12 -21.10 -4.88
N ALA A 431 0.86 -21.59 -3.68
CA ALA A 431 1.50 -22.80 -3.16
C ALA A 431 1.20 -24.03 -4.04
N GLU A 432 -0.03 -24.17 -4.53
CA GLU A 432 -0.42 -25.23 -5.47
C GLU A 432 0.31 -25.13 -6.81
N ILE A 433 0.50 -23.91 -7.34
CA ILE A 433 1.25 -23.69 -8.58
C ILE A 433 2.73 -24.06 -8.40
N VAL A 434 3.31 -23.69 -7.25
CA VAL A 434 4.72 -24.02 -6.95
C VAL A 434 4.94 -25.52 -6.79
N LYS A 435 3.96 -26.22 -6.20
CA LYS A 435 3.98 -27.68 -6.06
C LYS A 435 3.79 -28.40 -7.39
N SER A 436 2.93 -27.88 -8.27
CA SER A 436 2.65 -28.53 -9.56
C SER A 436 3.74 -28.31 -10.63
N SER A 437 4.70 -27.41 -10.39
CA SER A 437 5.70 -26.98 -11.39
C SER A 437 7.15 -27.19 -10.91
N GLU A 438 7.48 -28.34 -10.30
CA GLU A 438 8.82 -28.58 -9.72
C GLU A 438 9.98 -28.57 -10.74
N ASP A 439 9.72 -28.93 -11.99
CA ASP A 439 10.72 -29.03 -13.06
C ASP A 439 10.96 -27.71 -13.82
N GLU A 440 10.22 -26.65 -13.48
CA GLU A 440 10.26 -25.36 -14.16
C GLU A 440 10.85 -24.26 -13.26
N ILE A 441 11.30 -23.16 -13.86
CA ILE A 441 11.59 -21.94 -13.11
C ILE A 441 10.29 -21.18 -12.95
N ILE A 442 9.90 -20.91 -11.72
CA ILE A 442 8.66 -20.21 -11.39
C ILE A 442 8.98 -18.75 -11.12
N VAL A 443 8.37 -17.87 -11.90
CA VAL A 443 8.42 -16.42 -11.69
C VAL A 443 7.07 -15.98 -11.15
N ILE A 444 7.06 -15.35 -9.99
CA ILE A 444 5.85 -14.95 -9.28
C ILE A 444 5.80 -13.42 -9.27
N ASP A 445 4.79 -12.88 -9.93
CA ASP A 445 4.36 -11.50 -9.77
C ASP A 445 3.45 -11.40 -8.55
N THR A 446 3.96 -10.83 -7.47
CA THR A 446 3.22 -10.73 -6.22
C THR A 446 2.29 -9.51 -6.22
N ALA A 447 1.08 -9.66 -5.67
CA ALA A 447 0.24 -8.54 -5.29
C ALA A 447 0.95 -7.62 -4.26
N PRO A 448 0.57 -6.34 -4.17
CA PRO A 448 1.33 -5.33 -3.45
C PRO A 448 1.12 -5.40 -1.93
N THR A 449 1.80 -6.30 -1.22
CA THR A 449 2.05 -6.16 0.23
C THR A 449 3.14 -7.14 0.68
N GLY A 450 4.27 -6.62 1.18
CA GLY A 450 5.26 -7.45 1.91
C GLY A 450 4.69 -8.14 3.15
N HIS A 451 3.53 -7.67 3.61
CA HIS A 451 2.80 -8.19 4.76
C HIS A 451 2.42 -9.68 4.62
N THR A 452 2.07 -10.16 3.42
CA THR A 452 1.69 -11.57 3.22
C THR A 452 2.83 -12.56 3.49
N LEU A 453 4.06 -12.24 3.09
CA LEU A 453 5.24 -13.07 3.40
C LEU A 453 5.66 -12.97 4.87
N LEU A 454 5.34 -11.87 5.54
CA LEU A 454 5.60 -11.66 6.98
C LEU A 454 4.58 -12.37 7.86
N LEU A 455 3.31 -12.42 7.45
CA LEU A 455 2.29 -13.29 8.06
C LEU A 455 2.73 -14.76 8.07
N LEU A 456 3.61 -15.15 7.14
CA LEU A 456 4.20 -16.48 7.06
C LEU A 456 5.47 -16.65 7.89
N ASP A 457 6.22 -15.57 8.19
CA ASP A 457 7.33 -15.62 9.15
C ASP A 457 6.82 -15.85 10.58
N SER A 458 5.63 -15.32 10.88
CA SER A 458 4.78 -15.93 11.87
C SER A 458 4.25 -17.28 11.37
N THR A 459 5.16 -18.23 11.20
CA THR A 459 4.91 -19.68 11.18
C THR A 459 4.03 -20.11 12.35
N GLN A 460 3.95 -19.28 13.40
CA GLN A 460 2.85 -19.30 14.35
C GLN A 460 1.56 -18.69 13.75
N SER A 461 1.44 -17.39 13.47
CA SER A 461 0.17 -16.80 13.03
C SER A 461 -0.50 -17.43 11.80
N TYR A 462 0.20 -17.86 10.74
CA TYR A 462 -0.48 -18.52 9.59
C TYR A 462 -0.91 -19.97 9.89
N ASN A 463 -0.01 -20.77 10.48
CA ASN A 463 -0.38 -22.12 10.94
C ASN A 463 -1.51 -22.03 11.96
N LYS A 464 -1.48 -21.00 12.81
CA LYS A 464 -2.51 -20.71 13.81
C LYS A 464 -3.77 -20.11 13.19
N GLU A 465 -3.73 -19.28 12.15
CA GLU A 465 -4.93 -18.76 11.44
C GLU A 465 -5.73 -19.90 10.82
N ILE A 466 -5.02 -20.89 10.29
CA ILE A 466 -5.61 -22.11 9.74
C ILE A 466 -6.09 -23.05 10.86
N GLU A 467 -5.32 -23.23 11.94
CA GLU A 467 -5.80 -23.95 13.15
C GLU A 467 -7.03 -23.25 13.78
N ARG A 468 -7.09 -21.92 13.76
CA ARG A 468 -8.19 -21.07 14.27
C ARG A 468 -9.49 -21.24 13.47
N SER A 469 -9.39 -21.62 12.20
CA SER A 469 -10.52 -21.82 11.29
C SER A 469 -10.95 -23.29 11.15
N ASN A 470 -10.51 -24.18 12.06
CA ASN A 470 -10.68 -25.64 11.95
C ASN A 470 -10.25 -26.16 10.55
N GLY A 471 -9.23 -25.52 9.97
CA GLY A 471 -8.64 -25.88 8.69
C GLY A 471 -7.41 -26.76 8.89
N ASP A 472 -7.25 -27.77 8.04
CA ASP A 472 -5.94 -28.38 7.82
C ASP A 472 -5.12 -27.45 6.91
N ILE A 473 -3.84 -27.22 7.26
CA ILE A 473 -2.92 -26.51 6.37
C ILE A 473 -2.67 -27.40 5.16
N PRO A 474 -2.94 -26.93 3.93
CA PRO A 474 -2.65 -27.71 2.73
C PRO A 474 -1.17 -28.09 2.66
N ASP A 475 -0.87 -29.32 2.24
CA ASP A 475 0.52 -29.79 2.13
C ASP A 475 1.37 -28.91 1.20
N SER A 476 0.76 -28.33 0.17
CA SER A 476 1.40 -27.37 -0.73
C SER A 476 1.99 -26.16 -0.01
N VAL A 477 1.31 -25.65 1.02
CA VAL A 477 1.79 -24.50 1.80
C VAL A 477 2.93 -24.91 2.74
N ARG A 478 2.84 -26.09 3.37
CA ARG A 478 3.89 -26.61 4.26
C ARG A 478 5.22 -26.81 3.51
N GLU A 479 5.15 -27.25 2.26
CA GLU A 479 6.32 -27.46 1.39
C GLU A 479 6.92 -26.16 0.85
N LEU A 480 6.10 -25.11 0.66
CA LEU A 480 6.54 -23.84 0.06
C LEU A 480 7.47 -23.03 0.98
N LEU A 481 7.20 -22.94 2.28
CA LEU A 481 7.97 -22.07 3.19
C LEU A 481 9.46 -22.43 3.30
N PRO A 482 9.85 -23.71 3.47
CA PRO A 482 11.25 -24.11 3.43
C PRO A 482 11.92 -23.75 2.09
N LYS A 483 11.19 -23.91 0.97
CA LYS A 483 11.68 -23.59 -0.38
C LYS A 483 11.94 -22.09 -0.54
N LEU A 484 11.06 -21.23 -0.02
CA LEU A 484 11.24 -19.77 -0.06
C LEU A 484 12.46 -19.28 0.75
N ARG A 485 12.79 -19.97 1.84
CA ARG A 485 13.96 -19.67 2.68
C ARG A 485 15.28 -20.25 2.15
N ASP A 486 15.24 -21.17 1.19
CA ASP A 486 16.44 -21.70 0.56
C ASP A 486 17.03 -20.69 -0.43
N LYS A 487 18.08 -19.98 0.02
CA LYS A 487 18.81 -19.00 -0.79
C LYS A 487 19.37 -19.56 -2.11
N ASN A 488 19.57 -20.87 -2.24
CA ASN A 488 20.07 -21.48 -3.47
C ASN A 488 18.95 -21.71 -4.48
N LYS A 489 17.70 -21.80 -4.02
CA LYS A 489 16.52 -22.07 -4.87
C LYS A 489 15.68 -20.83 -5.12
N THR A 490 15.61 -19.92 -4.16
CA THR A 490 14.71 -18.77 -4.19
C THR A 490 15.47 -17.45 -4.22
N GLU A 491 14.98 -16.51 -5.02
CA GLU A 491 15.44 -15.13 -5.05
C GLU A 491 14.26 -14.16 -5.03
N VAL A 492 14.29 -13.17 -4.14
CA VAL A 492 13.35 -12.05 -4.15
C VAL A 492 14.00 -10.82 -4.77
N ILE A 493 13.34 -10.25 -5.78
CA ILE A 493 13.77 -9.05 -6.47
C ILE A 493 12.91 -7.89 -5.98
N ILE A 494 13.56 -6.93 -5.32
CA ILE A 494 12.89 -5.75 -4.79
C ILE A 494 12.79 -4.70 -5.90
N VAL A 495 11.57 -4.41 -6.34
CA VAL A 495 11.26 -3.40 -7.36
C VAL A 495 10.84 -2.11 -6.67
N THR A 496 11.47 -1.00 -7.05
CA THR A 496 11.20 0.33 -6.50
C THR A 496 11.31 1.42 -7.58
N LEU A 497 11.05 2.67 -7.21
CA LEU A 497 11.26 3.85 -8.03
C LEU A 497 12.36 4.70 -7.37
N ALA A 498 13.04 5.56 -8.14
CA ALA A 498 14.07 6.47 -7.62
C ALA A 498 13.46 7.69 -6.91
N GLU A 499 12.59 7.43 -5.93
CA GLU A 499 11.86 8.44 -5.16
C GLU A 499 11.94 8.12 -3.66
N THR A 500 11.78 9.13 -2.81
CA THR A 500 11.86 9.03 -1.34
C THR A 500 11.02 7.89 -0.76
N THR A 501 9.70 7.94 -0.96
CA THR A 501 8.77 6.98 -0.34
C THR A 501 8.96 5.56 -0.87
N PRO A 502 9.03 5.31 -2.20
CA PRO A 502 9.28 3.98 -2.74
C PRO A 502 10.59 3.36 -2.24
N VAL A 503 11.67 4.14 -2.07
CA VAL A 503 12.94 3.60 -1.55
C VAL A 503 12.83 3.24 -0.08
N TYR A 504 12.25 4.11 0.76
CA TYR A 504 12.09 3.79 2.19
C TYR A 504 11.19 2.58 2.42
N GLU A 505 10.12 2.42 1.64
CA GLU A 505 9.27 1.23 1.74
C GLU A 505 9.98 -0.03 1.26
N ALA A 506 10.78 0.06 0.20
CA ALA A 506 11.62 -1.03 -0.24
C ALA A 506 12.68 -1.41 0.80
N MET A 507 13.17 -0.44 1.59
CA MET A 507 14.07 -0.71 2.73
C MET A 507 13.37 -1.48 3.84
N ARG A 508 12.16 -1.06 4.25
CA ARG A 508 11.34 -1.77 5.24
C ARG A 508 11.04 -3.20 4.77
N LEU A 509 10.67 -3.37 3.50
CA LEU A 509 10.48 -4.68 2.89
C LEU A 509 11.76 -5.54 2.94
N LYS A 510 12.95 -4.94 2.76
CA LYS A 510 14.21 -5.68 2.88
C LYS A 510 14.44 -6.16 4.32
N GLU A 511 14.23 -5.29 5.31
CA GLU A 511 14.32 -5.65 6.73
C GLU A 511 13.35 -6.80 7.07
N ASP A 512 12.14 -6.74 6.52
CA ASP A 512 11.12 -7.78 6.64
C ASP A 512 11.56 -9.12 6.06
N LEU A 513 12.13 -9.12 4.85
CA LEU A 513 12.67 -10.33 4.22
C LEU A 513 13.86 -10.89 4.99
N GLU A 514 14.73 -10.03 5.54
CA GLU A 514 15.85 -10.44 6.38
C GLU A 514 15.37 -11.11 7.68
N ARG A 515 14.34 -10.56 8.33
CA ARG A 515 13.69 -11.18 9.50
C ARG A 515 13.13 -12.57 9.15
N ALA A 516 12.48 -12.69 8.00
CA ALA A 516 11.92 -13.95 7.50
C ALA A 516 12.96 -14.96 6.97
N LYS A 517 14.25 -14.57 6.93
CA LYS A 517 15.37 -15.33 6.35
C LYS A 517 15.16 -15.66 4.86
N ILE A 518 14.55 -14.74 4.12
CA ILE A 518 14.33 -14.84 2.68
C ILE A 518 15.40 -14.00 1.96
N ASN A 519 16.05 -14.58 0.96
CA ASN A 519 17.15 -13.92 0.24
C ASN A 519 16.63 -12.83 -0.71
N SER A 520 17.25 -11.64 -0.66
CA SER A 520 16.97 -10.52 -1.56
C SER A 520 18.26 -9.80 -1.97
N LYS A 521 18.98 -10.37 -2.93
CA LYS A 521 20.23 -9.83 -3.48
C LYS A 521 19.99 -8.64 -4.40
N TRP A 522 18.96 -8.73 -5.26
CA TRP A 522 18.78 -7.83 -6.39
C TRP A 522 17.68 -6.78 -6.17
N TRP A 523 17.98 -5.56 -6.60
CA TRP A 523 17.05 -4.44 -6.65
C TRP A 523 16.82 -3.98 -8.09
N VAL A 524 15.62 -3.50 -8.39
CA VAL A 524 15.30 -2.88 -9.68
C VAL A 524 14.72 -1.50 -9.43
N ILE A 525 15.41 -0.47 -9.91
CA ILE A 525 14.91 0.90 -9.98
C ILE A 525 14.19 1.02 -11.32
N ASN A 526 12.86 0.98 -11.28
CA ASN A 526 12.04 1.05 -12.48
C ASN A 526 11.69 2.50 -12.83
N SER A 527 11.35 2.72 -14.10
CA SER A 527 10.79 3.98 -14.61
C SER A 527 11.63 5.21 -14.29
N SER A 528 12.96 5.07 -14.34
CA SER A 528 13.91 6.14 -14.06
C SER A 528 13.94 7.17 -15.19
N LEU A 529 13.75 8.44 -14.83
CA LEU A 529 13.97 9.59 -15.70
C LEU A 529 15.46 9.87 -15.88
N TYR A 530 16.31 9.55 -14.90
CA TYR A 530 17.77 9.66 -15.00
C TYR A 530 18.33 8.80 -16.14
N ALA A 531 17.76 7.61 -16.36
CA ALA A 531 18.14 6.74 -17.48
C ALA A 531 17.61 7.23 -18.85
N THR A 532 16.87 8.35 -18.89
CA THR A 532 16.39 8.96 -20.14
C THR A 532 17.25 10.15 -20.56
N ASN A 533 17.11 10.59 -21.82
CA ASN A 533 17.81 11.76 -22.36
C ASN A 533 16.89 12.98 -22.50
N THR A 534 16.01 13.22 -21.51
CA THR A 534 15.04 14.32 -21.57
C THR A 534 15.71 15.70 -21.52
N SER A 535 15.23 16.60 -22.36
CA SER A 535 15.59 18.02 -22.35
C SER A 535 14.52 18.90 -21.68
N ASN A 536 13.32 18.37 -21.42
CA ASN A 536 12.28 19.06 -20.68
C ASN A 536 12.79 19.48 -19.30
N ILE A 537 12.65 20.77 -18.97
CA ILE A 537 13.26 21.33 -17.76
C ILE A 537 12.73 20.70 -16.46
N VAL A 538 11.44 20.35 -16.41
CA VAL A 538 10.81 19.74 -15.24
C VAL A 538 11.27 18.29 -15.08
N LEU A 539 11.27 17.53 -16.17
CA LEU A 539 11.72 16.14 -16.18
C LEU A 539 13.23 16.03 -15.93
N LYS A 540 14.03 16.98 -16.42
CA LYS A 540 15.46 17.05 -16.15
C LYS A 540 15.78 17.35 -14.68
N ALA A 541 15.04 18.27 -14.06
CA ALA A 541 15.17 18.52 -12.62
C ALA A 541 14.78 17.27 -11.80
N LYS A 542 13.67 16.60 -12.17
CA LYS A 542 13.26 15.32 -11.59
C LYS A 542 14.33 14.24 -11.73
N ALA A 543 14.88 14.05 -12.94
CA ALA A 543 15.96 13.11 -13.22
C ALA A 543 17.19 13.38 -12.33
N SER A 544 17.56 14.64 -12.10
CA SER A 544 18.67 14.99 -11.22
C SER A 544 18.40 14.65 -9.75
N HIS A 545 17.14 14.71 -9.31
CA HIS A 545 16.73 14.32 -7.96
C HIS A 545 16.69 12.79 -7.75
N GLU A 546 16.66 11.99 -8.82
CA GLU A 546 16.75 10.53 -8.71
C GLU A 546 18.15 10.07 -8.26
N ILE A 547 19.19 10.86 -8.51
CA ILE A 547 20.60 10.49 -8.29
C ILE A 547 20.85 10.11 -6.83
N GLU A 548 20.32 10.89 -5.89
CA GLU A 548 20.41 10.63 -4.44
C GLU A 548 19.83 9.24 -4.10
N TRP A 549 18.66 8.93 -4.65
CA TRP A 549 17.94 7.68 -4.41
C TRP A 549 18.61 6.49 -5.10
N ILE A 550 19.14 6.68 -6.31
CA ILE A 550 19.93 5.66 -7.00
C ILE A 550 21.19 5.34 -6.19
N ASN A 551 21.89 6.35 -5.67
CA ASN A 551 23.06 6.17 -4.80
C ASN A 551 22.69 5.44 -3.50
N LYS A 552 21.53 5.78 -2.91
CA LYS A 552 21.00 5.10 -1.72
C LYS A 552 20.75 3.61 -1.99
N VAL A 553 20.06 3.28 -3.08
CA VAL A 553 19.80 1.89 -3.50
C VAL A 553 21.09 1.14 -3.82
N SER A 554 22.05 1.78 -4.50
CA SER A 554 23.39 1.22 -4.74
C SER A 554 24.06 0.79 -3.44
N LYS A 555 24.06 1.65 -2.43
CA LYS A 555 24.64 1.36 -1.12
C LYS A 555 23.92 0.21 -0.40
N ILE A 556 22.59 0.18 -0.41
CA ILE A 556 21.78 -0.83 0.28
C ILE A 556 21.89 -2.22 -0.38
N SER A 557 21.99 -2.24 -1.71
CA SER A 557 22.11 -3.47 -2.51
C SER A 557 23.56 -3.94 -2.69
N ASN A 558 24.54 -3.24 -2.10
CA ASN A 558 25.98 -3.46 -2.34
C ASN A 558 26.32 -3.48 -3.85
N GLY A 559 25.71 -2.58 -4.62
CA GLY A 559 25.85 -2.47 -6.07
C GLY A 559 25.07 -3.51 -6.89
N ASN A 560 24.24 -4.36 -6.26
CA ASN A 560 23.37 -5.32 -6.95
C ASN A 560 22.00 -4.72 -7.26
N PHE A 561 21.99 -3.73 -8.13
CA PHE A 561 20.75 -3.15 -8.65
C PHE A 561 20.82 -2.97 -10.16
N ALA A 562 19.66 -2.92 -10.81
CA ALA A 562 19.50 -2.52 -12.20
C ALA A 562 18.62 -1.28 -12.32
N ILE A 563 18.85 -0.47 -13.34
CA ILE A 563 17.98 0.67 -13.68
C ILE A 563 17.23 0.36 -14.98
N VAL A 564 15.93 0.65 -14.98
CA VAL A 564 15.07 0.59 -16.15
C VAL A 564 14.58 2.00 -16.48
N GLU A 565 14.83 2.45 -17.71
CA GLU A 565 14.38 3.75 -18.20
C GLU A 565 12.85 3.84 -18.26
N TRP A 566 12.31 5.06 -18.07
CA TRP A 566 10.89 5.29 -18.29
C TRP A 566 10.51 5.07 -19.76
N LYS A 567 9.40 4.36 -20.01
CA LYS A 567 8.87 4.12 -21.36
C LYS A 567 7.40 4.51 -21.45
N SER A 568 7.04 5.10 -22.59
CA SER A 568 5.68 5.55 -22.90
C SER A 568 4.78 4.40 -23.30
N GLU A 569 5.30 3.51 -24.15
CA GLU A 569 4.59 2.33 -24.63
C GLU A 569 4.24 1.38 -23.49
N GLU A 570 3.01 0.86 -23.49
CA GLU A 570 2.70 -0.34 -22.70
C GLU A 570 3.56 -1.48 -23.24
N LEU A 571 4.53 -1.91 -22.44
CA LEU A 571 5.51 -2.91 -22.87
C LEU A 571 4.85 -4.29 -22.92
N ASN A 572 4.66 -4.79 -24.13
CA ASN A 572 4.02 -6.07 -24.39
C ASN A 572 4.73 -6.97 -25.40
N GLY A 573 4.54 -8.27 -25.21
CA GLY A 573 5.10 -9.35 -25.99
C GLY A 573 6.61 -9.18 -26.20
N ASN A 574 7.02 -9.25 -27.46
CA ASN A 574 8.41 -9.06 -27.85
C ASN A 574 8.96 -7.65 -27.54
N LYS A 575 8.13 -6.64 -27.26
CA LYS A 575 8.63 -5.31 -26.87
C LYS A 575 9.25 -5.29 -25.47
N LEU A 576 8.96 -6.28 -24.62
CA LEU A 576 9.67 -6.46 -23.34
C LEU A 576 11.17 -6.70 -23.53
N ILE A 577 11.60 -7.19 -24.71
CA ILE A 577 13.02 -7.35 -25.04
C ILE A 577 13.75 -6.00 -24.97
N ASN A 578 13.05 -4.89 -25.20
CA ASN A 578 13.63 -3.55 -25.11
C ASN A 578 14.03 -3.16 -23.66
N LEU A 579 13.72 -3.98 -22.66
CA LEU A 579 14.14 -3.82 -21.27
C LEU A 579 15.39 -4.64 -20.91
N LEU A 580 15.83 -5.54 -21.77
CA LEU A 580 17.05 -6.35 -21.62
C LEU A 580 18.28 -5.57 -22.10
#